data_AF-A0A0N1MJP3-F1
#
_entry.id   AF-A0A0N1MJP3-F1
#
_cell.length_a   1.000
_cell.length_b   1.000
_cell.length_c   1.000
_cell.angle_alpha   90.00
_cell.angle_beta   90.00
_cell.angle_gamma   90.00
#
_symmetry.space_group_name_H-M   'P 1'
#
loop_
_entity.id
_entity.type
_entity.pdbx_description
1 polymer ?
#
loop_
_entity_poly.entity_id
_entity_poly.type
_entity_poly.pdbx_seq_one_letter_code
_entity_poly.pdbx_strand_id
1 'polypeptide(L)'
;MYTKFTLFKKNVNDTKTSAKVYTGKEMNIPFYDCKEQDIFYTVFSENFIFTYNENAPDDIFITYIKPNKNLSLRVKVNNNFLKLNTKTTIKSLGKYFKNSVYSLMKDKKHFRLLVKKDSRYAFCDLVFKNGYLSEMYLEK
;
A
#
# COMPACT_ATOMS: atom_id res chain seq x y z
N MET A 1 4.57 -0.87 -4.16
CA MET A 1 5.79 -0.02 -3.96
C MET A 1 6.95 -0.94 -3.64
N TYR A 2 8.11 -0.76 -4.28
CA TYR A 2 9.29 -1.62 -4.10
C TYR A 2 10.28 -1.00 -3.09
N THR A 3 10.76 -1.78 -2.13
CA THR A 3 11.71 -1.33 -1.10
C THR A 3 12.49 -2.50 -0.48
N LYS A 4 13.60 -2.21 0.20
CA LYS A 4 14.44 -3.20 0.91
C LYS A 4 13.88 -3.57 2.29
N PHE A 5 13.90 -4.86 2.65
CA PHE A 5 13.40 -5.41 3.93
C PHE A 5 13.94 -4.69 5.16
N THR A 6 15.25 -4.47 5.15
CA THR A 6 15.99 -3.82 6.23
C THR A 6 15.47 -2.42 6.57
N LEU A 7 14.93 -1.67 5.59
CA LEU A 7 14.46 -0.30 5.81
C LEU A 7 13.16 -0.20 6.62
N PHE A 8 12.33 -1.24 6.63
CA PHE A 8 11.03 -1.23 7.32
C PHE A 8 10.83 -2.33 8.35
N LYS A 9 11.79 -3.24 8.53
CA LYS A 9 11.75 -4.32 9.53
C LYS A 9 11.26 -3.85 10.91
N LYS A 10 11.70 -2.68 11.37
CA LYS A 10 11.31 -2.07 12.66
C LYS A 10 9.81 -1.73 12.81
N ASN A 11 9.09 -1.63 11.70
CA ASN A 11 7.66 -1.28 11.67
C ASN A 11 6.77 -2.53 11.49
N VAL A 12 7.36 -3.69 11.21
CA VAL A 12 6.64 -4.96 11.13
C VAL A 12 6.35 -5.39 12.55
N ASN A 13 5.09 -5.24 12.98
CA ASN A 13 4.63 -5.86 14.21
C ASN A 13 4.22 -7.29 13.88
N ASP A 14 5.08 -8.23 14.26
CA ASP A 14 4.94 -9.64 13.95
C ASP A 14 4.64 -10.42 15.23
N THR A 15 3.35 -10.49 15.58
CA THR A 15 2.89 -11.35 16.67
C THR A 15 2.39 -12.71 16.15
N LYS A 16 2.08 -12.81 14.84
CA LYS A 16 1.59 -13.99 14.12
C LYS A 16 1.74 -13.80 12.59
N THR A 17 2.94 -13.75 12.03
CA THR A 17 3.08 -13.78 10.57
C THR A 17 2.66 -15.15 10.05
N SER A 18 1.58 -15.13 9.28
CA SER A 18 1.31 -16.22 8.35
C SER A 18 1.90 -15.79 7.01
N ALA A 19 2.74 -16.64 6.43
CA ALA A 19 3.21 -16.49 5.06
C ALA A 19 2.36 -17.41 4.18
N LYS A 20 1.89 -16.89 3.04
CA LYS A 20 1.27 -17.69 1.99
C LYS A 20 2.17 -17.72 0.77
N VAL A 21 2.32 -18.90 0.18
CA VAL A 21 3.10 -19.11 -1.04
C VAL A 21 2.16 -19.03 -2.23
N TYR A 22 2.59 -18.31 -3.26
CA TYR A 22 1.87 -18.16 -4.51
C TYR A 22 2.82 -18.38 -5.68
N THR A 23 2.28 -18.95 -6.76
CA THR A 23 2.95 -18.93 -8.06
C THR A 23 2.70 -17.58 -8.73
N GLY A 24 3.64 -17.11 -9.56
CA GLY A 24 3.56 -15.80 -10.19
C GLY A 24 2.29 -15.56 -11.02
N LYS A 25 1.61 -16.61 -11.48
CA LYS A 25 0.35 -16.54 -12.22
C LYS A 25 -0.84 -16.06 -11.37
N GLU A 26 -0.82 -16.32 -10.07
CA GLU A 26 -1.93 -16.02 -9.16
C GLU A 26 -1.82 -14.63 -8.53
N MET A 27 -0.66 -13.99 -8.63
CA MET A 27 -0.41 -12.74 -7.93
C MET A 27 -0.54 -11.51 -8.80
N ASN A 28 -1.22 -10.52 -8.23
CA ASN A 28 -1.32 -9.19 -8.79
C ASN A 28 -0.44 -8.21 -8.01
N ILE A 29 0.85 -8.13 -8.34
CA ILE A 29 1.77 -7.13 -7.75
C ILE A 29 1.76 -5.85 -8.62
N PRO A 30 1.41 -4.69 -8.05
CA PRO A 30 1.53 -3.42 -8.76
C PRO A 30 2.98 -3.13 -9.18
N PHE A 31 3.17 -2.75 -10.43
CA PHE A 31 4.46 -2.36 -11.02
C PHE A 31 5.52 -3.48 -11.15
N TYR A 32 5.12 -4.75 -11.08
CA TYR A 32 5.99 -5.90 -11.34
C TYR A 32 5.32 -6.83 -12.36
N ASP A 33 6.10 -7.39 -13.29
CA ASP A 33 5.61 -8.39 -14.24
C ASP A 33 6.01 -9.77 -13.74
N CYS A 34 5.07 -10.46 -13.12
CA CYS A 34 5.26 -11.83 -12.64
C CYS A 34 5.48 -12.77 -13.82
N LYS A 35 6.50 -13.63 -13.71
CA LYS A 35 6.70 -14.77 -14.62
C LYS A 35 6.08 -16.02 -14.02
N GLU A 36 5.73 -16.99 -14.85
CA GLU A 36 5.08 -18.23 -14.38
C GLU A 36 5.93 -19.01 -13.37
N GLN A 37 7.26 -18.99 -13.55
CA GLN A 37 8.23 -19.65 -12.67
C GLN A 37 8.55 -18.86 -11.39
N ASP A 38 8.05 -17.64 -11.23
CA ASP A 38 8.34 -16.87 -10.03
C ASP A 38 7.59 -17.47 -8.83
N ILE A 39 8.32 -17.75 -7.76
CA ILE A 39 7.77 -18.16 -6.47
C ILE A 39 7.78 -16.95 -5.54
N PHE A 40 6.63 -16.68 -4.95
CA PHE A 40 6.46 -15.54 -4.07
C PHE A 40 5.86 -15.92 -2.73
N TYR A 41 6.32 -15.21 -1.70
CA TYR A 41 5.80 -15.30 -0.35
C TYR A 41 5.13 -13.97 0.00
N THR A 42 3.87 -14.03 0.40
CA THR A 42 3.17 -12.88 0.97
C THR A 42 3.09 -13.03 2.48
N VAL A 43 3.59 -12.03 3.18
CA VAL A 43 3.65 -11.95 4.64
C VAL A 43 2.56 -11.01 5.12
N PHE A 44 1.68 -11.53 5.99
CA PHE A 44 0.61 -10.76 6.61
C PHE A 44 1.02 -10.33 8.02
N SER A 45 1.25 -9.03 8.20
CA SER A 45 1.49 -8.39 9.50
C SER A 45 0.32 -7.46 9.86
N GLU A 46 0.21 -7.08 11.14
CA GLU A 46 -0.83 -6.17 11.63
C GLU A 46 -0.87 -4.83 10.87
N ASN A 47 0.30 -4.27 10.57
CA ASN A 47 0.40 -2.92 9.99
C ASN A 47 0.85 -2.90 8.52
N PHE A 48 1.35 -4.03 8.01
CA PHE A 48 1.87 -4.16 6.65
C PHE A 48 1.49 -5.50 6.05
N ILE A 49 1.15 -5.50 4.78
CA ILE A 49 1.20 -6.72 3.96
C ILE A 49 2.20 -6.46 2.86
N PHE A 50 3.16 -7.37 2.74
CA PHE A 50 4.17 -7.30 1.71
C PHE A 50 4.45 -8.67 1.12
N THR A 51 4.99 -8.63 -0.09
CA THR A 51 5.29 -9.81 -0.88
C THR A 51 6.74 -9.77 -1.34
N TYR A 52 7.43 -10.91 -1.42
CA TYR A 52 8.79 -10.97 -1.95
C TYR A 52 8.99 -12.22 -2.81
N ASN A 53 9.91 -12.13 -3.77
CA ASN A 53 10.29 -13.26 -4.62
C ASN A 53 11.30 -14.12 -3.87
N GLU A 54 11.20 -15.45 -3.97
CA GLU A 54 12.13 -16.39 -3.36
C GLU A 54 13.60 -16.08 -3.68
N ASN A 55 13.89 -15.68 -4.92
CA ASN A 55 15.23 -15.38 -5.39
C ASN A 55 15.75 -13.99 -4.96
N ALA A 56 14.87 -13.14 -4.42
CA ALA A 56 15.20 -11.78 -3.97
C ALA A 56 14.43 -11.44 -2.68
N PRO A 57 14.71 -12.13 -1.56
CA PRO A 57 13.91 -12.01 -0.34
C PRO A 57 14.05 -10.66 0.37
N ASP A 58 15.15 -9.96 0.15
CA ASP A 58 15.36 -8.60 0.65
C ASP A 58 14.54 -7.55 -0.10
N ASP A 59 14.01 -7.91 -1.27
CA ASP A 59 13.24 -7.04 -2.15
C ASP A 59 11.76 -7.31 -2.02
N ILE A 60 11.06 -6.35 -1.44
CA ILE A 60 9.65 -6.54 -1.12
C ILE A 60 8.75 -5.56 -1.87
N PHE A 61 7.52 -5.99 -2.03
CA PHE A 61 6.42 -5.26 -2.61
C PHE A 61 5.36 -5.02 -1.54
N ILE A 62 5.22 -3.78 -1.10
CA ILE A 62 4.17 -3.40 -0.13
C ILE A 62 2.88 -3.13 -0.90
N THR A 63 1.81 -3.83 -0.49
CA THR A 63 0.45 -3.70 -1.05
C THR A 63 -0.57 -3.20 -0.03
N TYR A 64 -0.28 -3.30 1.27
CA TYR A 64 -1.12 -2.77 2.34
C TYR A 64 -0.29 -2.04 3.39
N ILE A 65 -0.80 -0.90 3.85
CA ILE A 65 -0.26 -0.17 5.00
C ILE A 65 -1.42 0.29 5.90
N LYS A 66 -1.27 0.05 7.21
CA LYS A 66 -2.10 0.65 8.26
C LYS A 66 -1.29 1.74 8.99
N PRO A 67 -1.54 3.04 8.72
CA PRO A 67 -0.82 4.11 9.39
C PRO A 67 -0.98 4.07 10.91
N ASN A 68 0.05 4.49 11.63
CA ASN A 68 0.03 4.60 13.09
C ASN A 68 0.95 5.74 13.56
N LYS A 69 1.16 5.88 14.88
CA LYS A 69 2.00 6.96 15.44
C LYS A 69 3.44 6.98 14.90
N ASN A 70 3.97 5.81 14.54
CA ASN A 70 5.34 5.62 14.05
C ASN A 70 5.42 5.48 12.53
N LEU A 71 4.26 5.38 11.85
CA LEU A 71 4.17 5.11 10.43
C LEU A 71 3.21 6.08 9.73
N SER A 72 3.77 6.96 8.91
CA SER A 72 3.03 7.86 8.04
C SER A 72 3.34 7.59 6.58
N LEU A 73 2.33 7.72 5.72
CA LEU A 73 2.50 7.71 4.28
C LEU A 73 2.95 9.10 3.81
N ARG A 74 3.66 9.16 2.68
CA ARG A 74 3.99 10.42 2.00
C ARG A 74 3.57 10.32 0.55
N VAL A 75 2.79 11.29 0.09
CA VAL A 75 2.37 11.39 -1.31
C VAL A 75 2.99 12.63 -1.91
N LYS A 76 3.69 12.49 -3.04
CA LYS A 76 4.23 13.63 -3.78
C LYS A 76 3.10 14.33 -4.54
N VAL A 77 2.94 15.63 -4.35
CA VAL A 77 1.94 16.48 -5.01
C VAL A 77 2.62 17.78 -5.42
N ASN A 78 2.63 18.10 -6.72
CA ASN A 78 3.20 19.36 -7.25
C ASN A 78 4.59 19.70 -6.66
N ASN A 79 5.53 18.74 -6.71
CA ASN A 79 6.87 18.81 -6.11
C ASN A 79 6.96 18.94 -4.58
N ASN A 80 5.84 19.02 -3.87
CA ASN A 80 5.77 18.93 -2.42
C ASN A 80 5.43 17.50 -1.95
N PHE A 81 5.62 17.24 -0.66
CA PHE A 81 5.19 15.98 -0.04
C PHE A 81 4.09 16.24 0.98
N LEU A 82 2.94 15.59 0.76
CA LEU A 82 1.86 15.54 1.73
C LEU A 82 2.07 14.33 2.65
N LYS A 83 2.29 14.59 3.94
CA LYS A 83 2.37 13.53 4.96
C LYS A 83 0.95 13.11 5.35
N LEU A 84 0.61 11.84 5.13
CA LEU A 84 -0.65 11.24 5.56
C LEU A 84 -0.42 10.40 6.81
N ASN A 85 -1.25 10.60 7.82
CA ASN A 85 -1.21 9.88 9.09
C ASN A 85 -2.64 9.56 9.56
N THR A 86 -2.78 8.98 10.74
CA THR A 86 -4.10 8.62 11.31
C THR A 86 -5.04 9.79 11.57
N LYS A 87 -4.56 11.05 11.50
CA LYS A 87 -5.39 12.27 11.62
C LYS A 87 -5.75 12.86 10.26
N THR A 88 -5.21 12.32 9.16
CA THR A 88 -5.56 12.78 7.80
C THR A 88 -7.03 12.51 7.54
N THR A 89 -7.73 13.53 7.04
CA THR A 89 -9.16 13.44 6.69
C THR A 89 -9.35 13.50 5.19
N ILE A 90 -10.47 12.98 4.71
CA ILE A 90 -10.79 13.05 3.28
C ILE A 90 -10.85 14.49 2.74
N LYS A 91 -11.34 15.43 3.56
CA LYS A 91 -11.38 16.87 3.23
C LYS A 91 -9.98 17.44 2.96
N SER A 92 -8.97 16.96 3.67
CA SER A 92 -7.59 17.40 3.47
C SER A 92 -7.01 16.95 2.12
N LEU A 93 -7.43 15.79 1.61
CA LEU A 93 -7.02 15.28 0.29
C LEU A 93 -7.77 15.92 -0.87
N GLY A 94 -9.08 16.17 -0.72
CA GLY A 94 -9.91 16.79 -1.76
C GLY A 94 -9.41 18.18 -2.19
N LYS A 95 -8.64 18.88 -1.36
CA LYS A 95 -7.95 20.14 -1.74
C LYS A 95 -6.92 19.94 -2.85
N TYR A 96 -6.27 18.78 -2.88
CA TYR A 96 -5.17 18.46 -3.80
C TYR A 96 -5.64 17.64 -5.00
N PHE A 97 -6.61 16.75 -4.82
CA PHE A 97 -7.10 15.85 -5.86
C PHE A 97 -8.61 16.01 -6.02
N LYS A 98 -9.03 17.00 -6.83
CA LYS A 98 -10.44 17.38 -7.00
C LYS A 98 -11.29 16.34 -7.75
N ASN A 99 -10.65 15.45 -8.53
CA ASN A 99 -11.32 14.46 -9.39
C ASN A 99 -11.20 13.01 -8.86
N SER A 100 -10.96 12.83 -7.56
CA SER A 100 -10.82 11.51 -6.95
C SER A 100 -12.15 10.76 -6.89
N VAL A 101 -12.14 9.45 -7.20
CA VAL A 101 -13.32 8.59 -7.14
C VAL A 101 -13.68 8.31 -5.67
N TYR A 102 -14.90 8.67 -5.29
CA TYR A 102 -15.49 8.48 -3.98
C TYR A 102 -16.44 7.27 -4.03
N SER A 103 -16.17 6.23 -3.24
CA SER A 103 -17.14 5.17 -3.00
C SER A 103 -17.46 5.07 -1.50
N LEU A 104 -18.76 4.95 -1.21
CA LEU A 104 -19.29 4.71 0.11
C LEU A 104 -19.57 3.21 0.25
N MET A 105 -18.91 2.56 1.20
CA MET A 105 -19.28 1.22 1.65
C MET A 105 -19.44 1.25 3.16
N LYS A 106 -20.68 1.32 3.65
CA LYS A 106 -21.01 1.46 5.09
C LYS A 106 -20.30 2.69 5.72
N ASP A 107 -19.77 2.56 6.95
CA ASP A 107 -19.00 3.58 7.68
C ASP A 107 -17.58 3.83 7.13
N LYS A 108 -17.22 3.20 6.00
CA LYS A 108 -15.93 3.40 5.33
C LYS A 108 -16.11 4.28 4.09
N LYS A 109 -15.21 5.25 3.95
CA LYS A 109 -15.09 6.09 2.75
C LYS A 109 -13.79 5.76 2.04
N HIS A 110 -13.84 5.62 0.73
CA HIS A 110 -12.64 5.35 -0.08
C HIS A 110 -12.27 6.59 -0.88
N PHE A 111 -10.96 6.84 -0.99
CA PHE A 111 -10.38 7.89 -1.82
C PHE A 111 -9.32 7.24 -2.71
N ARG A 112 -9.68 7.02 -3.98
CA ARG A 112 -8.81 6.35 -4.95
C ARG A 112 -7.92 7.34 -5.68
N LEU A 113 -6.62 7.07 -5.67
CA LEU A 113 -5.59 7.80 -6.40
C LEU A 113 -5.04 6.94 -7.53
N LEU A 114 -4.87 7.50 -8.73
CA LEU A 114 -4.08 6.87 -9.78
C LEU A 114 -2.61 7.20 -9.56
N VAL A 115 -1.78 6.19 -9.33
CA VAL A 115 -0.34 6.33 -9.09
C VAL A 115 0.42 5.81 -10.31
N LYS A 116 1.34 6.62 -10.81
CA LYS A 116 2.22 6.25 -11.93
C LYS A 116 3.62 5.93 -11.43
N LYS A 117 4.21 4.85 -11.95
CA LYS A 117 5.64 4.55 -11.86
C LYS A 117 6.12 4.16 -13.25
N ASP A 118 7.09 4.89 -13.78
CA ASP A 118 7.59 4.71 -15.15
C ASP A 118 6.43 4.75 -16.17
N SER A 119 6.25 3.71 -17.00
CA SER A 119 5.14 3.58 -17.95
C SER A 119 3.89 2.89 -17.38
N ARG A 120 3.90 2.53 -16.09
CA ARG A 120 2.85 1.72 -15.44
C ARG A 120 2.00 2.54 -14.47
N TYR A 121 0.79 2.07 -14.25
CA TYR A 121 -0.17 2.68 -13.34
C TYR A 121 -0.68 1.64 -12.32
N ALA A 122 -1.14 2.14 -11.18
CA ALA A 122 -1.81 1.37 -10.13
C ALA A 122 -2.81 2.28 -9.41
N PHE A 123 -3.82 1.70 -8.80
CA PHE A 123 -4.71 2.40 -7.88
C PHE A 123 -4.17 2.33 -6.46
N CYS A 124 -4.06 3.49 -5.83
CA CYS A 124 -3.80 3.63 -4.41
C CYS A 124 -5.10 4.03 -3.72
N ASP A 125 -5.71 3.07 -3.03
CA ASP A 125 -6.96 3.23 -2.32
C ASP A 125 -6.72 3.60 -0.86
N LEU A 126 -7.12 4.81 -0.51
CA LEU A 126 -7.05 5.31 0.86
C LEU A 126 -8.41 5.10 1.53
N VAL A 127 -8.43 4.34 2.62
CA VAL A 127 -9.64 4.00 3.38
C VAL A 127 -9.75 4.88 4.61
N PHE A 128 -10.90 5.52 4.76
CA PHE A 128 -11.23 6.38 5.88
C PHE A 128 -12.32 5.74 6.72
N LYS A 129 -12.06 5.53 8.01
CA LYS A 129 -13.03 5.07 9.00
C LYS A 129 -13.30 6.21 9.98
N ASN A 130 -14.57 6.48 10.26
CA ASN A 130 -14.97 7.61 11.12
C ASN A 130 -14.38 8.97 10.66
N GLY A 131 -14.16 9.12 9.35
CA GLY A 131 -13.61 10.34 8.74
C GLY A 131 -12.08 10.46 8.72
N TYR A 132 -11.36 9.52 9.32
CA TYR A 132 -9.90 9.53 9.43
C TYR A 132 -9.25 8.38 8.66
N LEU A 133 -8.05 8.63 8.11
CA LEU A 133 -7.28 7.63 7.37
C LEU A 133 -6.96 6.44 8.27
N SER A 134 -7.43 5.27 7.85
CA SER A 134 -7.28 4.00 8.57
C SER A 134 -6.31 3.07 7.86
N GLU A 135 -6.42 2.95 6.54
CA GLU A 135 -5.71 1.94 5.75
C GLU A 135 -5.38 2.49 4.36
N MET A 136 -4.36 1.92 3.72
CA MET A 136 -4.02 2.14 2.32
C MET A 136 -3.78 0.79 1.64
N TYR A 137 -4.36 0.64 0.46
CA TYR A 137 -4.18 -0.51 -0.43
C TYR A 137 -3.59 -0.03 -1.75
N LEU A 138 -2.69 -0.83 -2.32
CA LEU A 138 -2.15 -0.61 -3.66
C LEU A 138 -2.57 -1.80 -4.53
N GLU A 139 -3.38 -1.51 -5.54
CA GLU A 139 -3.99 -2.47 -6.46
C GLU A 139 -3.55 -2.13 -7.89
N LYS A 140 -3.37 -3.14 -8.76
CA LYS A 140 -3.00 -2.93 -10.16
C LYS A 140 -4.19 -2.43 -10.99
#